data_AF-A0A1I5RZJ1-F1
#
_entry.id   AF-A0A1I5RZJ1-F1
#
_cell.length_a   1.000
_cell.length_b   1.000
_cell.length_c   1.000
_cell.angle_alpha   90.00
_cell.angle_beta   90.00
_cell.angle_gamma   90.00
#
_symmetry.space_group_name_H-M   'P 1'
#
loop_
_entity.id
_entity.type
_entity.pdbx_description
1 polymer ?
#
loop_
_entity_poly.entity_id
_entity_poly.type
_entity_poly.pdbx_seq_one_letter_code
_entity_poly.pdbx_strand_id
1 'polypeptide(L)'
;MDQVYMNYREIRIAENKKRRQKIVKRQRFILGAGISILIVMIACIASTLVSEARSEAVRYKYYTSVTVHSGDTLESLADEYITEEYRDQASFIREVCGINNLEDEDSIMAGECIILPYYSEEFKE
;
A
#
# COMPACT_ATOMS: atom_id res chain seq x y z
N MET A 1 39.40 65.40 20.19
CA MET A 1 38.75 64.15 19.72
C MET A 1 38.46 63.36 20.98
N ASP A 2 37.23 63.47 21.46
CA ASP A 2 36.92 63.17 22.87
C ASP A 2 36.69 61.66 23.07
N GLN A 3 37.18 61.12 24.19
CA GLN A 3 37.01 59.71 24.57
C GLN A 3 35.52 59.29 24.58
N VAL A 4 34.63 60.22 24.92
CA VAL A 4 33.17 60.03 24.89
C VAL A 4 32.67 59.72 23.47
N TYR A 5 33.20 60.40 22.46
CA TYR A 5 32.82 60.19 21.06
C TYR A 5 33.31 58.83 20.54
N MET A 6 34.52 58.42 20.92
CA MET A 6 35.06 57.10 20.55
C MET A 6 34.24 55.96 21.17
N ASN A 7 33.87 56.08 22.46
CA ASN A 7 33.02 55.11 23.14
C ASN A 7 31.63 55.01 22.47
N TYR A 8 31.00 56.15 22.14
CA TYR A 8 29.73 56.17 21.41
C TYR A 8 29.81 55.47 20.04
N ARG A 9 30.93 55.62 19.34
CA ARG A 9 31.17 54.99 18.04
C ARG A 9 31.32 53.48 18.17
N GLU A 10 32.03 53.00 19.18
CA GLU A 10 32.22 51.57 19.46
C GLU A 10 30.91 50.88 19.86
N ILE A 11 30.10 51.51 20.70
CA ILE A 11 28.77 51.00 21.08
C ILE A 11 27.89 50.84 19.83
N ARG A 12 27.86 51.84 18.95
CA ARG A 12 27.07 51.79 17.70
C ARG A 12 27.57 50.71 16.73
N ILE A 13 28.87 50.50 16.62
CA ILE A 13 29.47 49.44 15.80
C ILE A 13 29.09 48.06 16.36
N ALA A 14 29.18 47.88 17.68
CA ALA A 14 28.81 46.63 18.35
C ALA A 14 27.32 46.32 18.20
N GLU A 15 26.44 47.33 18.35
CA GLU A 15 25.01 47.18 18.12
C GLU A 15 24.67 46.81 16.67
N ASN A 16 25.29 47.49 15.70
CA ASN A 16 25.09 47.18 14.28
C ASN A 16 25.56 45.76 13.93
N LYS A 17 26.66 45.30 14.53
CA LYS A 17 27.14 43.92 14.38
C LYS A 17 26.14 42.91 14.95
N LYS A 18 25.58 43.15 16.14
CA LYS A 18 24.52 42.32 16.74
C LYS A 18 23.25 42.29 15.88
N ARG A 19 22.81 43.43 15.33
CA ARG A 19 21.64 43.51 14.44
C ARG A 19 21.86 42.70 13.16
N ARG A 20 23.03 42.84 12.52
CA ARG A 20 23.41 42.06 11.32
C ARG A 20 23.44 40.56 11.59
N GLN A 21 24.00 40.12 12.71
CA GLN A 21 24.02 38.70 13.08
C GLN A 21 22.61 38.13 13.30
N LYS A 22 21.69 38.89 13.90
CA LYS A 22 20.28 38.46 14.06
C LYS A 22 19.58 38.30 12.70
N ILE A 23 19.80 39.24 11.78
CA ILE A 23 19.24 39.18 10.41
C ILE A 23 19.78 37.95 9.66
N VAL A 24 21.09 37.73 9.68
CA VAL A 24 21.71 36.58 8.98
C VAL A 24 21.27 35.25 9.60
N LYS A 25 21.17 35.16 10.93
CA LYS A 25 20.63 33.96 11.60
C LYS A 25 19.17 33.71 11.21
N ARG A 26 18.34 34.75 11.16
CA ARG A 26 16.94 34.65 10.74
C ARG A 26 16.82 34.24 9.27
N GLN A 27 17.65 34.78 8.38
CA GLN A 27 17.69 34.40 6.96
C GLN A 27 18.11 32.95 6.78
N ARG A 28 19.14 32.48 7.49
CA ARG A 28 19.56 31.08 7.48
C ARG A 28 18.48 30.13 8.02
N PHE A 29 17.77 30.56 9.08
CA PHE A 29 16.66 29.80 9.63
C PHE A 29 15.49 29.70 8.64
N ILE A 30 15.10 30.80 7.99
CA ILE A 30 14.04 30.81 6.98
C ILE A 30 14.42 29.94 5.78
N LEU A 31 15.67 30.03 5.31
CA LEU A 31 16.16 29.22 4.20
C LEU A 31 16.19 27.73 4.56
N GLY A 32 16.66 27.38 5.76
CA GLY A 32 16.63 26.01 6.27
C GLY A 32 15.20 25.47 6.41
N ALA A 33 14.28 26.28 6.93
CA ALA A 33 12.87 25.93 7.05
C ALA A 33 12.22 25.70 5.67
N GLY A 34 12.53 26.55 4.68
CA GLY A 34 12.06 26.37 3.30
C GLY A 34 12.55 25.06 2.67
N ILE A 35 13.83 24.73 2.86
CA ILE A 35 14.40 23.46 2.39
C ILE A 35 13.75 22.27 3.10
N SER A 36 13.54 22.34 4.42
CA SER A 36 12.88 21.25 5.15
C SER A 36 11.44 21.04 4.70
N ILE A 37 10.70 22.12 4.42
CA ILE A 37 9.33 22.04 3.90
C ILE A 37 9.34 21.40 2.52
N LEU A 38 10.28 21.77 1.65
CA LEU A 38 10.43 21.16 0.32
C LEU A 38 10.71 19.66 0.41
N ILE A 39 11.62 19.23 1.31
CA ILE A 39 11.92 17.81 1.52
C ILE A 39 10.68 17.05 2.00
N VAL A 40 9.93 17.61 2.95
CA VAL A 40 8.68 17.00 3.43
C VAL A 40 7.65 16.90 2.31
N MET A 41 7.47 17.93 1.49
CA MET A 41 6.55 17.89 0.34
C MET A 41 6.95 16.79 -0.66
N ILE A 42 8.23 16.68 -1.00
CA ILE A 42 8.72 15.62 -1.89
C ILE A 42 8.48 14.23 -1.27
N ALA A 43 8.73 14.06 0.02
CA ALA A 43 8.51 12.80 0.73
C ALA A 43 7.01 12.41 0.77
N CYS A 44 6.12 13.38 0.97
CA CYS A 44 4.67 13.15 0.93
C CYS A 44 4.22 12.70 -0.47
N ILE A 45 4.67 13.37 -1.53
CA ILE A 45 4.33 13.00 -2.92
C ILE A 45 4.90 11.62 -3.29
N ALA A 46 6.14 11.32 -2.88
CA ALA A 46 6.71 10.00 -3.11
C ALA A 46 5.92 8.90 -2.38
N SER A 47 5.45 9.17 -1.16
CA SER A 47 4.66 8.23 -0.37
C SER A 47 3.29 7.94 -1.01
N THR A 48 2.64 8.94 -1.62
CA THR A 48 1.36 8.73 -2.31
C THR A 48 1.52 7.86 -3.56
N LEU A 49 2.59 8.05 -4.34
CA LEU A 49 2.85 7.24 -5.54
C LEU A 49 3.19 5.78 -5.20
N VAL A 50 3.93 5.54 -4.12
CA VAL A 50 4.23 4.17 -3.65
C VAL A 50 2.97 3.46 -3.14
N SER A 51 2.00 4.21 -2.60
CA SER A 51 0.75 3.63 -2.10
C SER A 51 -0.21 3.20 -3.21
N GLU A 52 -0.15 3.80 -4.40
CA GLU A 52 -0.98 3.40 -5.56
C GLU A 52 -0.55 2.05 -6.16
N ALA A 53 0.71 1.64 -5.98
CA ALA A 53 1.20 0.32 -6.41
C ALA A 53 0.72 -0.84 -5.51
N ARG A 54 -0.03 -0.54 -4.45
CA ARG A 54 -0.63 -1.52 -3.54
C ARG A 54 -2.16 -1.43 -3.50
N SER A 55 -2.76 -0.87 -4.54
CA SER A 55 -4.13 -1.23 -4.90
C SER A 55 -4.08 -2.63 -5.50
N GLU A 56 -3.95 -3.65 -4.65
CA GLU A 56 -4.36 -5.01 -5.01
C GLU A 56 -5.77 -4.84 -5.56
N ALA A 57 -5.97 -5.09 -6.86
CA ALA A 57 -7.28 -4.95 -7.48
C ALA A 57 -8.26 -5.71 -6.59
N VAL A 58 -9.29 -5.05 -6.08
CA VAL A 58 -10.23 -5.69 -5.15
C VAL A 58 -10.93 -6.79 -5.94
N ARG A 59 -10.54 -8.04 -5.70
CA ARG A 59 -11.19 -9.21 -6.31
C ARG A 59 -12.29 -9.70 -5.39
N TYR A 60 -13.46 -9.87 -5.96
CA TYR A 60 -14.66 -10.36 -5.30
C TYR A 60 -14.78 -11.86 -5.50
N LYS A 61 -15.16 -12.56 -4.42
CA LYS A 61 -15.38 -14.00 -4.43
C LYS A 61 -16.79 -14.32 -4.90
N TYR A 62 -16.89 -15.22 -5.87
CA TYR A 62 -18.15 -15.73 -6.41
C TYR A 62 -18.14 -17.25 -6.49
N TYR A 63 -19.30 -17.83 -6.78
CA TYR A 63 -19.50 -19.25 -6.95
C TYR A 63 -20.03 -19.53 -8.35
N THR A 64 -19.43 -20.52 -9.02
CA THR A 64 -19.85 -20.99 -10.34
C THR A 64 -20.16 -22.48 -10.28
N SER A 65 -21.10 -22.93 -11.10
CA SER A 65 -21.48 -24.33 -11.20
C SER A 65 -20.82 -24.97 -12.42
N VAL A 66 -20.04 -26.03 -12.23
CA VAL A 66 -19.36 -26.78 -13.30
C VAL A 66 -19.90 -28.20 -13.34
N THR A 67 -20.00 -28.79 -14.53
CA THR A 67 -20.40 -30.18 -14.70
C THR A 67 -19.16 -31.06 -14.70
N VAL A 68 -19.11 -32.07 -13.84
CA VAL A 68 -17.99 -33.01 -13.73
C VAL A 68 -18.02 -33.95 -14.94
N HIS A 69 -16.88 -34.10 -15.62
CA HIS A 69 -16.71 -35.03 -16.72
C HIS A 69 -15.99 -36.31 -16.28
N SER A 70 -16.04 -37.33 -17.15
CA SER A 70 -15.42 -38.62 -16.85
C SER A 70 -13.90 -38.49 -16.75
N GLY A 71 -13.35 -38.73 -15.57
CA GLY A 71 -11.91 -38.64 -15.29
C GLY A 71 -11.50 -37.37 -14.56
N ASP A 72 -12.43 -36.45 -14.32
CA ASP A 72 -12.18 -35.27 -13.49
C ASP A 72 -12.11 -35.68 -12.02
N THR A 73 -11.16 -35.10 -11.29
CA THR A 73 -11.02 -35.20 -9.83
C THR A 73 -11.11 -33.79 -9.23
N LEU A 74 -11.37 -33.69 -7.92
CA LEU A 74 -11.29 -32.38 -7.27
C LEU A 74 -9.89 -31.77 -7.37
N GLU A 75 -8.84 -32.60 -7.41
CA GLU A 75 -7.48 -32.14 -7.69
C GLU A 75 -7.36 -31.51 -9.07
N SER A 76 -7.86 -32.15 -10.13
CA SER A 76 -7.78 -31.60 -11.49
C SER A 76 -8.58 -30.31 -11.64
N LEU A 77 -9.74 -30.23 -10.98
CA LEU A 77 -10.53 -29.01 -10.91
C LEU A 77 -9.83 -27.92 -10.10
N ALA A 78 -9.13 -28.29 -9.03
CA ALA A 78 -8.34 -27.34 -8.27
C ALA A 78 -7.16 -26.81 -9.08
N ASP A 79 -6.48 -27.64 -9.87
CA ASP A 79 -5.39 -27.18 -10.76
C ASP A 79 -5.87 -26.15 -11.79
N GLU A 80 -7.11 -26.27 -12.26
CA GLU A 80 -7.70 -25.36 -13.25
C GLU A 80 -8.26 -24.07 -12.64
N TYR A 81 -8.93 -24.17 -11.48
CA TYR A 81 -9.72 -23.07 -10.90
C TYR A 81 -9.07 -22.39 -9.70
N ILE A 82 -7.98 -22.94 -9.14
CA ILE A 82 -7.28 -22.29 -8.03
C ILE A 82 -6.69 -20.96 -8.48
N THR A 83 -6.79 -19.99 -7.57
CA THR A 83 -6.34 -18.61 -7.78
C THR A 83 -5.40 -18.22 -6.64
N GLU A 84 -4.64 -17.14 -6.82
CA GLU A 84 -3.58 -16.69 -5.92
C GLU A 84 -4.04 -16.38 -4.48
N GLU A 85 -5.34 -16.19 -4.28
CA GLU A 85 -5.99 -15.97 -2.98
C GLU A 85 -5.93 -17.21 -2.07
N TYR A 86 -5.71 -18.40 -2.63
CA TYR A 86 -5.52 -19.63 -1.86
C TYR A 86 -4.04 -19.90 -1.59
N ARG A 87 -3.73 -20.28 -0.35
CA ARG A 87 -2.36 -20.65 0.06
C ARG A 87 -1.89 -21.94 -0.63
N ASP A 88 -2.78 -22.89 -0.78
CA ASP A 88 -2.51 -24.25 -1.23
C ASP A 88 -3.77 -24.90 -1.80
N GLN A 89 -3.58 -25.94 -2.59
CA GLN A 89 -4.64 -26.70 -3.24
C GLN A 89 -5.60 -27.37 -2.24
N ALA A 90 -5.09 -27.89 -1.13
CA ALA A 90 -5.90 -28.53 -0.10
C ALA A 90 -6.91 -27.54 0.53
N SER A 91 -6.52 -26.28 0.69
CA SER A 91 -7.40 -25.23 1.19
C SER A 91 -8.57 -24.95 0.24
N PHE A 92 -8.32 -24.98 -1.08
CA PHE A 92 -9.36 -24.86 -2.10
C PHE A 92 -10.29 -26.08 -2.09
N ILE A 93 -9.74 -27.29 -2.12
CA ILE A 93 -10.51 -28.54 -2.14
C ILE A 93 -11.42 -28.63 -0.91
N ARG A 94 -10.89 -28.34 0.29
CA ARG A 94 -11.69 -28.34 1.53
C ARG A 94 -12.87 -27.38 1.49
N GLU A 95 -12.70 -26.21 0.86
CA GLU A 95 -13.81 -25.28 0.69
C GLU A 95 -14.85 -25.83 -0.30
N VAL A 96 -14.42 -26.38 -1.44
CA VAL A 96 -15.30 -27.02 -2.41
C VAL A 96 -16.11 -28.16 -1.77
N CYS A 97 -15.47 -29.02 -0.97
CA CYS A 97 -16.15 -30.08 -0.22
C CYS A 97 -17.20 -29.52 0.74
N GLY A 98 -16.86 -28.43 1.45
CA GLY A 98 -17.79 -27.78 2.38
C GLY A 98 -19.01 -27.15 1.70
N ILE A 99 -18.84 -26.56 0.52
CA ILE A 99 -19.95 -25.93 -0.23
C ILE A 99 -20.89 -26.99 -0.81
N ASN A 100 -20.33 -28.10 -1.29
CA ASN A 100 -21.09 -29.16 -1.97
C ASN A 100 -21.53 -30.28 -1.02
N ASN A 101 -21.24 -30.17 0.28
CA ASN A 101 -21.46 -31.22 1.29
C ASN A 101 -20.88 -32.59 0.88
N LEU A 102 -19.66 -32.59 0.32
CA LEU A 102 -18.94 -33.82 -0.02
C LEU A 102 -18.31 -34.39 1.25
N GLU A 103 -18.39 -35.71 1.41
CA GLU A 103 -17.78 -36.41 2.55
C GLU A 103 -16.25 -36.44 2.42
N ASP A 104 -15.75 -36.73 1.21
CA ASP A 104 -14.33 -36.84 0.87
C ASP A 104 -14.03 -36.24 -0.51
N GLU A 105 -12.74 -35.99 -0.80
CA GLU A 105 -12.28 -35.35 -2.03
C GLU A 105 -12.55 -36.18 -3.30
N ASP A 106 -12.70 -37.49 -3.14
CA ASP A 106 -12.99 -38.46 -4.20
C ASP A 106 -14.50 -38.71 -4.41
N SER A 107 -15.38 -37.96 -3.75
CA SER A 107 -16.83 -38.22 -3.75
C SER A 107 -17.56 -37.75 -5.01
N ILE A 108 -16.86 -37.13 -5.96
CA ILE A 108 -17.49 -36.54 -7.17
C ILE A 108 -17.71 -37.59 -8.26
N MET A 109 -18.83 -37.50 -8.97
CA MET A 109 -19.18 -38.39 -10.09
C MET A 109 -19.42 -37.64 -11.39
N ALA A 110 -19.09 -38.28 -12.51
CA ALA A 110 -19.33 -37.71 -13.83
C ALA A 110 -20.84 -37.44 -14.06
N GLY A 111 -21.16 -36.24 -14.52
CA GLY A 111 -22.52 -35.74 -14.70
C GLY A 111 -23.07 -34.95 -13.51
N GLU A 112 -22.36 -34.93 -12.38
CA GLU A 112 -22.73 -34.08 -11.25
C GLU A 112 -22.38 -32.61 -11.50
N CYS A 113 -23.14 -31.74 -10.84
CA CYS A 113 -22.89 -30.30 -10.88
C CYS A 113 -22.26 -29.88 -9.57
N ILE A 114 -21.02 -29.41 -9.63
CA ILE A 114 -20.22 -28.99 -8.48
C ILE A 114 -20.07 -27.47 -8.48
N ILE A 115 -20.23 -26.88 -7.30
CA ILE A 115 -20.05 -25.45 -7.08
C ILE A 115 -18.58 -25.17 -6.72
N LEU A 116 -17.93 -24.32 -7.51
CA LEU A 116 -16.54 -23.91 -7.31
C LEU A 116 -16.44 -22.42 -6.97
N PRO A 117 -15.58 -22.02 -6.02
CA PRO A 117 -15.27 -20.62 -5.76
C PRO A 117 -14.32 -20.06 -6.84
N TYR A 118 -14.56 -18.82 -7.29
CA TYR A 118 -13.63 -18.09 -8.16
C TYR A 118 -13.60 -16.60 -7.80
N TYR A 119 -12.52 -15.91 -8.21
CA TYR A 119 -12.31 -14.48 -7.92
C TYR A 119 -12.36 -13.63 -9.20
N SER A 120 -13.12 -12.54 -9.17
CA SER A 120 -13.25 -11.60 -10.30
C SER A 120 -13.08 -10.16 -9.83
N GLU A 121 -12.42 -9.34 -10.64
CA GLU A 121 -12.30 -7.89 -10.41
C GLU A 121 -13.63 -7.14 -10.63
N GLU A 122 -14.57 -7.76 -11.35
CA GLU A 122 -15.88 -7.18 -11.60
C GLU A 122 -16.83 -7.44 -10.43
N PHE A 123 -17.52 -6.39 -9.99
CA PHE A 123 -18.62 -6.52 -9.05
C PHE A 123 -19.88 -7.01 -9.79
N LYS A 124 -20.34 -8.22 -9.47
CA LYS A 124 -21.55 -8.85 -10.01
C LYS A 124 -22.64 -8.80 -8.94
N GLU A 125 -23.73 -8.10 -9.24
CA GLU A 125 -24.91 -7.94 -8.38
C GLU A 125 -25.96 -9.04 -8.62
#